data_AF-A0A857DAY6-F1
#
_entry.id   AF-A0A857DAY6-F1
#
_cell.length_a   1.000
_cell.length_b   1.000
_cell.length_c   1.000
_cell.angle_alpha   90.00
_cell.angle_beta   90.00
_cell.angle_gamma   90.00
#
_symmetry.space_group_name_H-M   'P 1'
#
loop_
_entity.id
_entity.type
_entity.pdbx_description
1 polymer ?
#
loop_
_entity_poly.entity_id
_entity_poly.type
_entity_poly.pdbx_seq_one_letter_code
_entity_poly.pdbx_strand_id
1 'polypeptide(L)'
;MTVQQLRYSKEEFAQRGNEIYESLVRPQVEEGNHGRIVAIDIESGAFELAKDTMTASDRLLDRCPDAQIWCVRIGHRGVHRFGVGRLQ
;
A
#
# COMPACT_ATOMS: atom_id res chain seq x y z
N MET A 1 13.23 7.98 15.11
CA MET A 1 12.30 7.34 14.16
C MET A 1 11.03 8.15 14.18
N THR A 2 10.73 8.88 13.11
CA THR A 2 9.54 9.72 12.99
C THR A 2 8.31 8.84 12.87
N VAL A 3 7.33 9.03 13.76
CA VAL A 3 6.00 8.43 13.61
C VAL A 3 5.37 9.06 12.37
N GLN A 4 5.22 8.30 11.30
CA GLN A 4 4.49 8.76 10.11
C GLN A 4 3.01 8.84 10.47
N GLN A 5 2.59 10.02 10.91
CA GLN A 5 1.18 10.31 11.13
C GLN A 5 0.43 10.22 9.80
N LEU A 6 -0.75 9.59 9.81
CA LEU A 6 -1.64 9.61 8.64
C LEU A 6 -2.00 11.06 8.34
N ARG A 7 -1.77 11.48 7.09
CA ARG A 7 -2.04 12.85 6.64
C ARG A 7 -3.51 13.10 6.32
N TYR A 8 -4.29 12.03 6.21
CA TYR A 8 -5.72 12.05 5.88
C TYR A 8 -6.55 11.34 6.95
N SER A 9 -7.86 11.57 6.93
CA SER A 9 -8.78 10.71 7.65
C SER A 9 -8.65 9.25 7.19
N LYS A 10 -9.11 8.31 8.01
CA LYS A 10 -9.00 6.89 7.68
C LYS A 10 -9.79 6.55 6.41
N GLU A 11 -10.91 7.23 6.23
CA GLU A 11 -11.85 7.08 5.13
C GLU A 11 -11.24 7.62 3.83
N GLU A 12 -10.73 8.84 3.85
CA GLU A 12 -10.06 9.44 2.68
C GLU A 12 -8.81 8.67 2.29
N PHE A 13 -8.03 8.20 3.27
CA PHE A 13 -6.85 7.37 3.02
C PHE A 13 -7.21 6.09 2.27
N ALA A 14 -8.28 5.41 2.71
CA ALA A 14 -8.74 4.19 2.09
C ALA A 14 -9.31 4.44 0.69
N GLN A 15 -10.06 5.53 0.52
CA GLN A 15 -10.62 5.91 -0.77
C GLN A 15 -9.52 6.17 -1.80
N ARG A 16 -8.53 7.00 -1.45
CA ARG A 16 -7.39 7.31 -2.31
C ARG A 16 -6.56 6.08 -2.66
N GLY A 17 -6.25 5.25 -1.66
CA GLY A 17 -5.49 4.02 -1.88
C GLY A 17 -6.20 3.05 -2.84
N ASN A 18 -7.52 2.92 -2.72
CA ASN A 18 -8.32 2.10 -3.63
C ASN A 18 -8.39 2.69 -5.03
N GLU A 19 -8.59 4.01 -5.16
CA GLU A 19 -8.61 4.68 -6.47
C GLU A 19 -7.28 4.49 -7.22
N ILE A 20 -6.15 4.67 -6.54
CA ILE A 20 -4.83 4.46 -7.14
C ILE A 20 -4.64 2.98 -7.51
N TYR A 21 -5.05 2.06 -6.63
CA TYR A 21 -4.96 0.65 -6.93
C TYR A 21 -5.75 0.28 -8.19
N GLU A 22 -7.04 0.62 -8.26
CA GLU A 22 -7.92 0.24 -9.37
C GLU A 22 -7.52 0.93 -10.68
N SER A 23 -7.17 2.21 -10.64
CA SER A 23 -6.91 3.00 -11.85
C SER A 23 -5.50 2.85 -12.43
N LEU A 24 -4.48 2.79 -11.56
CA LEU A 24 -3.08 2.85 -11.97
C LEU A 24 -2.39 1.50 -11.82
N VAL A 25 -2.53 0.87 -10.67
CA VAL A 25 -1.65 -0.25 -10.27
C VAL A 25 -2.17 -1.58 -10.79
N ARG A 26 -3.46 -1.86 -10.59
CA ARG A 26 -4.10 -3.13 -10.93
C ARG A 26 -3.88 -3.56 -12.39
N PRO A 27 -4.02 -2.70 -13.41
CA PRO A 27 -3.76 -3.08 -14.80
C PRO A 27 -2.32 -3.55 -15.07
N GLN A 28 -1.36 -3.12 -14.25
CA GLN A 28 0.07 -3.43 -14.42
C GLN A 28 0.49 -4.70 -13.67
N VAL A 29 -0.22 -5.06 -12.61
CA VAL A 29 0.22 -6.10 -11.67
C VAL A 29 -0.72 -7.29 -11.56
N GLU A 30 -1.97 -7.21 -12.02
CA GLU A 30 -2.95 -8.28 -11.73
C GLU A 30 -2.59 -9.62 -12.40
N GLU A 31 -2.11 -9.58 -13.65
CA GLU A 31 -1.74 -10.80 -14.39
C GLU A 31 -0.54 -11.49 -13.73
N GLY A 32 -0.71 -12.77 -13.38
CA GLY A 32 0.37 -13.62 -12.84
C GLY A 32 0.76 -13.35 -11.38
N ASN A 33 0.15 -12.38 -10.69
CA ASN A 33 0.51 -12.02 -9.32
C ASN A 33 -0.61 -12.25 -8.29
N HIS A 34 -1.59 -13.10 -8.60
CA HIS A 34 -2.65 -13.47 -7.67
C HIS A 34 -2.07 -13.88 -6.29
N GLY A 35 -2.62 -13.31 -5.22
CA GLY A 35 -2.18 -13.55 -3.84
C GLY A 35 -0.95 -12.76 -3.38
N ARG A 36 -0.22 -12.09 -4.28
CA ARG A 36 0.87 -11.17 -3.90
C ARG A 36 0.34 -9.87 -3.30
N ILE A 37 1.22 -9.16 -2.59
CA ILE A 37 0.95 -7.88 -1.96
C ILE A 37 1.57 -6.76 -2.79
N VAL A 38 0.80 -5.71 -3.00
CA VAL A 38 1.29 -4.43 -3.52
C VAL A 38 1.22 -3.40 -2.41
N ALA A 39 2.35 -2.75 -2.13
CA ALA A 39 2.42 -1.55 -1.31
C ALA A 39 2.42 -0.33 -2.22
N ILE A 40 1.57 0.65 -1.94
CA ILE A 40 1.36 1.85 -2.75
C ILE A 40 1.56 3.07 -1.86
N ASP A 41 2.37 4.02 -2.28
CA ASP A 41 2.38 5.36 -1.68
C ASP A 41 1.19 6.15 -2.23
N ILE A 42 0.24 6.51 -1.37
CA ILE A 42 -0.98 7.21 -1.80
C ILE A 42 -0.74 8.66 -2.23
N GLU A 43 0.44 9.21 -1.97
CA GLU A 43 0.81 10.58 -2.37
C GLU A 43 1.34 10.61 -3.81
N SER A 44 2.22 9.67 -4.15
CA SER A 44 2.90 9.65 -5.45
C SER A 44 2.36 8.60 -6.44
N GLY A 45 1.64 7.60 -5.96
CA GLY A 45 1.27 6.41 -6.74
C GLY A 45 2.43 5.44 -6.97
N ALA A 46 3.62 5.71 -6.40
CA ALA A 46 4.74 4.78 -6.43
C ALA A 46 4.36 3.47 -5.72
N PHE A 47 4.68 2.33 -6.32
CA PHE A 47 4.30 1.04 -5.75
C PHE A 47 5.43 0.01 -5.81
N GLU A 48 5.31 -1.01 -4.96
CA GLU A 48 6.21 -2.17 -4.89
C GLU A 48 5.40 -3.46 -4.73
N LEU A 49 5.85 -4.52 -5.38
CA LEU A 49 5.21 -5.83 -5.37
C LEU A 49 6.09 -6.84 -4.59
N ALA A 50 5.48 -7.58 -3.67
CA ALA A 50 6.14 -8.67 -2.97
C ALA A 50 5.18 -9.79 -2.57
N LYS A 51 5.74 -10.87 -2.01
CA LYS A 51 4.98 -12.02 -1.50
C LYS A 51 4.26 -11.73 -0.17
N ASP A 52 4.72 -10.74 0.57
CA ASP A 52 4.23 -10.36 1.89
C ASP A 52 4.30 -8.84 2.10
N THR A 53 3.51 -8.34 3.05
CA THR A 53 3.36 -6.92 3.32
C THR A 53 4.66 -6.26 3.75
N MET A 54 5.44 -6.91 4.63
CA MET A 54 6.68 -6.34 5.16
C MET A 54 7.67 -6.08 4.02
N THR A 55 7.90 -7.08 3.16
CA THR A 55 8.81 -6.95 2.04
C THR A 55 8.37 -5.88 1.05
N ALA A 56 7.07 -5.76 0.78
CA ALA A 56 6.55 -4.73 -0.13
C ALA A 56 6.71 -3.32 0.46
N SER A 57 6.38 -3.16 1.75
CA SER A 57 6.50 -1.88 2.44
C SER A 57 7.96 -1.44 2.63
N ASP A 58 8.85 -2.35 3.02
CA ASP A 58 10.28 -2.04 3.22
C ASP A 58 10.91 -1.55 1.91
N ARG A 59 10.68 -2.26 0.80
CA ARG A 59 11.15 -1.83 -0.53
C ARG A 59 10.61 -0.46 -0.93
N LEU A 60 9.33 -0.20 -0.62
CA LEU A 60 8.72 1.09 -0.93
C LEU A 60 9.33 2.19 -0.07
N LEU A 61 9.60 1.95 1.21
CA LEU A 61 10.24 2.91 2.12
C LEU A 61 11.71 3.17 1.76
N ASP A 62 12.43 2.15 1.27
CA ASP A 62 13.80 2.33 0.78
C ASP A 62 13.86 3.32 -0.40
N ARG A 63 12.84 3.32 -1.27
CA ARG A 63 12.72 4.26 -2.39
C ARG A 63 12.06 5.58 -2.00
N CYS A 64 11.07 5.52 -1.11
CA CYS A 64 10.21 6.64 -0.70
C CYS A 64 10.09 6.65 0.84
N PRO A 65 11.09 7.22 1.56
CA PRO A 65 11.12 7.17 3.02
C PRO A 65 9.93 7.84 3.73
N ASP A 66 9.20 8.71 3.03
CA ASP A 66 8.04 9.45 3.55
C ASP A 66 6.69 8.93 3.02
N ALA A 67 6.67 7.73 2.43
CA ALA A 67 5.47 7.16 1.80
C ALA A 67 4.30 6.99 2.78
N GLN A 68 3.08 7.30 2.32
CA GLN A 68 1.83 7.00 3.00
C GLN A 68 1.29 5.67 2.46
N ILE A 69 1.67 4.56 3.09
CA ILE A 69 1.54 3.23 2.47
C ILE A 69 0.12 2.65 2.58
N TRP A 70 -0.43 2.26 1.44
CA TRP A 70 -1.63 1.45 1.27
C TRP A 70 -1.27 0.08 0.70
N CYS A 71 -1.71 -1.00 1.36
CA CYS A 71 -1.39 -2.36 0.94
C CYS A 71 -2.62 -3.10 0.42
N VAL A 72 -2.50 -3.71 -0.76
CA VAL A 72 -3.56 -4.49 -1.41
C VAL A 72 -3.05 -5.88 -1.75
N ARG A 73 -3.89 -6.90 -1.53
CA ARG A 73 -3.62 -8.27 -1.96
C ARG A 73 -4.31 -8.53 -3.29
N ILE A 74 -3.52 -8.80 -4.32
CA ILE A 74 -4.01 -8.98 -5.68
C ILE A 74 -4.96 -10.18 -5.73
N GLY A 75 -6.10 -10.00 -6.40
CA GLY A 75 -7.12 -11.04 -6.56
C GLY A 75 -8.03 -11.27 -5.35
N HIS A 76 -7.86 -10.50 -4.26
CA HIS A 76 -8.73 -10.56 -3.09
C HIS A 76 -9.47 -9.23 -2.89
N ARG A 77 -10.79 -9.29 -2.70
CA ARG A 77 -11.65 -8.12 -2.43
C ARG A 77 -11.44 -7.53 -1.02
N GLY A 78 -10.54 -8.10 -0.23
CA GLY A 78 -10.30 -7.76 1.17
C GLY A 78 -9.13 -6.81 1.32
N VAL A 79 -9.45 -5.54 1.58
CA VAL A 79 -8.48 -4.52 1.98
C VAL A 79 -8.01 -4.83 3.40
N HIS A 80 -6.91 -5.56 3.54
CA HIS A 80 -6.27 -5.72 4.84
C HIS A 80 -5.40 -4.50 5.12
N ARG A 81 -5.98 -3.53 5.83
CA ARG A 81 -5.21 -2.45 6.45
C ARG A 81 -4.26 -3.04 7.47
N PHE A 82 -2.97 -3.09 7.14
CA PHE A 82 -1.90 -3.13 8.13
C PHE A 82 -1.46 -1.69 8.36
N GLY A 83 -2.18 -0.98 9.24
CA GLY A 83 -1.64 0.24 9.81
C GLY A 83 -0.55 -0.16 10.80
N VAL A 84 0.65 0.41 10.68
CA VAL A 84 1.66 0.37 11.75
C VAL A 84 1.13 1.24 12.89
N GLY A 85 0.11 0.75 13.59
CA GLY A 85 -0.16 1.10 14.97
C GLY A 85 0.55 0.03 15.79
N ARG A 86 1.80 0.26 16.16
CA ARG A 86 2.34 -0.53 17.27
C ARG A 86 1.59 -0.05 18.52
N LEU A 87 0.66 -0.88 18.99
CA LEU A 87 0.20 -0.87 20.37
C LEU A 87 1.43 -1.05 21.26
N GLN A 88 1.73 0.02 22.02
CA GLN A 88 2.53 0.08 23.25
C GLN A 88 4.00 -0.33 23.18
#